data_AF-A0A7C4SBR7-F1
#
_entry.id   AF-A0A7C4SBR7-F1
#
_cell.length_a   1.000
_cell.length_b   1.000
_cell.length_c   1.000
_cell.angle_alpha   90.00
_cell.angle_beta   90.00
_cell.angle_gamma   90.00
#
_symmetry.space_group_name_H-M   'P 1'
#
loop_
_entity.id
_entity.type
_entity.pdbx_description
1 polymer ?
#
loop_
_entity_poly.entity_id
_entity_poly.type
_entity_poly.pdbx_seq_one_letter_code
_entity_poly.pdbx_strand_id
1 'polypeptide(L)' 'MAAKLKALDIFKLLPGTNCRQCGEPSCLAFAVKLVGRDAEIGKCSPLFSEKLEAKRAVLFELLEAAGYEVTAPSREPPAH' A
#
# COMPACT_ATOMS: atom_id res chain seq x y z
N MET A 1 2.62 -3.91 -22.16
CA MET A 1 3.79 -4.08 -21.28
C MET A 1 3.33 -3.82 -19.85
N ALA A 2 3.34 -4.82 -18.98
CA ALA A 2 3.00 -4.61 -17.57
C ALA A 2 4.11 -3.75 -16.95
N ALA A 3 3.83 -2.47 -16.72
CA ALA A 3 4.73 -1.60 -15.96
C ALA A 3 4.88 -2.24 -14.58
N LYS A 4 6.07 -2.81 -14.31
CA LYS A 4 6.35 -3.47 -13.04
C LYS A 4 6.30 -2.41 -11.94
N LEU A 5 5.24 -2.43 -11.14
CA LEU A 5 5.07 -1.55 -10.00
C LEU A 5 6.32 -1.64 -9.11
N LYS A 6 6.98 -0.51 -8.85
CA LYS A 6 8.20 -0.48 -8.05
C LYS A 6 7.86 -0.05 -6.62
N ALA A 7 8.56 -0.65 -5.66
CA ALA A 7 8.41 -0.28 -4.25
C ALA A 7 8.67 1.23 -4.00
N LEU A 8 9.55 1.84 -4.80
CA LEU A 8 9.80 3.28 -4.73
C LEU A 8 8.60 4.13 -5.11
N ASP A 9 7.77 3.71 -6.07
CA ASP A 9 6.61 4.48 -6.51
C ASP A 9 5.50 4.42 -5.46
N ILE A 10 5.31 3.26 -4.82
CA ILE A 10 4.46 3.12 -3.65
C ILE A 10 5.00 3.98 -2.49
N PHE A 11 6.29 3.88 -2.19
CA PHE A 11 6.92 4.59 -1.07
C PHE A 11 6.75 6.11 -1.15
N LYS A 12 6.79 6.72 -2.35
CA LYS A 12 6.54 8.16 -2.55
C LYS A 12 5.13 8.59 -2.14
N LEU A 13 4.17 7.69 -2.24
CA LEU A 13 2.75 7.95 -1.92
C LEU A 13 2.41 7.56 -0.47
N LEU A 14 3.24 6.74 0.17
CA LEU A 14 3.13 6.44 1.60
C LEU A 14 3.44 7.67 2.48
N PRO A 15 3.00 7.65 3.77
CA PRO A 15 3.29 8.71 4.73
C PRO A 15 4.78 9.00 4.94
N GLY A 16 5.66 8.01 4.72
CA GLY A 16 7.09 8.13 4.94
C GLY A 16 7.50 8.32 6.42
N THR A 17 6.58 8.19 7.36
CA THR A 17 6.82 8.42 8.80
C THR A 17 7.60 7.30 9.49
N ASN A 18 7.74 6.14 8.84
CA ASN A 18 8.35 4.93 9.41
C ASN A 18 7.76 4.56 10.79
N CYS A 19 6.45 4.76 10.97
CA CYS A 19 5.76 4.58 12.26
C CYS A 19 5.68 3.13 12.76
N ARG A 20 5.94 2.14 11.88
CA ARG A 20 5.86 0.70 12.16
C ARG A 20 4.48 0.17 12.61
N GLN A 21 3.43 0.96 12.49
CA GLN A 21 2.06 0.56 12.87
C GLN A 21 1.52 -0.61 12.01
N CYS A 22 2.06 -0.78 10.80
CA CYS A 22 1.77 -1.91 9.92
C CYS A 22 2.59 -3.18 10.23
N GLY A 23 3.48 -3.15 11.24
CA GLY A 23 4.36 -4.26 11.60
C GLY A 23 5.70 -4.31 10.84
N GLU A 24 5.91 -3.43 9.88
CA GLU A 24 7.14 -3.38 9.07
C GLU A 24 8.18 -2.41 9.64
N PRO A 25 9.49 -2.69 9.48
CA PRO A 25 10.56 -1.88 10.07
C PRO A 25 10.68 -0.47 9.48
N SER A 26 10.21 -0.28 8.24
CA SER A 26 10.18 1.01 7.53
C SER A 26 9.05 1.04 6.50
N CYS A 27 8.67 2.25 6.07
CA CYS A 27 7.68 2.42 4.99
C CYS A 27 8.18 1.84 3.66
N LEU A 28 9.49 1.82 3.42
CA LEU A 28 10.06 1.17 2.23
C LEU A 28 9.92 -0.35 2.30
N ALA A 29 10.18 -0.96 3.47
CA ALA A 29 9.99 -2.39 3.67
C ALA A 29 8.52 -2.79 3.43
N PHE A 30 7.58 -1.99 3.95
CA PHE A 30 6.16 -2.16 3.67
C PHE A 30 5.85 -2.07 2.17
N ALA A 31 6.39 -1.07 1.46
CA ALA A 31 6.20 -0.95 0.02
C ALA A 31 6.75 -2.15 -0.77
N VAL A 32 7.91 -2.70 -0.38
CA VAL A 32 8.48 -3.91 -1.00
C VAL A 32 7.56 -5.11 -0.79
N LYS A 33 7.05 -5.32 0.43
CA LYS A 33 6.08 -6.40 0.69
C LYS A 33 4.77 -6.21 -0.04
N LEU A 34 4.33 -4.96 -0.23
CA LEU A 34 3.11 -4.67 -0.98
C LEU A 34 3.26 -5.03 -2.46
N VAL A 35 4.40 -4.71 -3.08
CA VAL A 35 4.74 -5.19 -4.43
C VAL A 35 4.88 -6.72 -4.47
N GLY A 36 5.39 -7.33 -3.40
CA GLY A 36 5.48 -8.78 -3.26
C GLY A 36 4.16 -9.49 -3.01
N ARG A 37 3.07 -8.75 -2.75
CA ARG A 37 1.78 -9.27 -2.25
C ARG A 37 1.88 -9.99 -0.89
N ASP A 38 2.94 -9.73 -0.13
CA ASP A 38 3.14 -10.19 1.25
C ASP A 38 2.45 -9.27 2.28
N ALA A 39 2.00 -8.08 1.86
CA ALA A 39 1.32 -7.11 2.72
C ALA A 39 0.18 -6.42 2.00
N GLU A 40 -0.88 -6.10 2.75
CA GLU A 40 -2.08 -5.42 2.27
C GLU A 40 -2.01 -3.92 2.59
N ILE A 41 -2.55 -3.09 1.69
CA ILE A 41 -2.56 -1.63 1.85
C ILE A 41 -3.34 -1.17 3.08
N GLY A 42 -4.38 -1.92 3.46
CA GLY A 42 -5.18 -1.71 4.66
C GLY A 42 -4.39 -1.74 5.97
N LYS A 43 -3.20 -2.37 6.02
CA LYS A 43 -2.36 -2.41 7.24
C LYS A 43 -1.69 -1.08 7.56
N CYS A 44 -1.63 -0.14 6.63
CA CYS A 44 -1.04 1.18 6.86
C CYS A 44 -2.09 2.14 7.44
N SER A 45 -2.39 2.04 8.74
CA SER A 45 -3.31 2.97 9.43
C SER A 45 -3.09 4.46 9.13
N PRO A 46 -1.85 5.01 9.11
CA PRO A 46 -1.66 6.44 8.85
C PRO A 46 -1.99 6.86 7.41
N LEU A 47 -2.02 5.92 6.45
CA LEU A 47 -2.42 6.19 5.08
C LEU A 47 -3.90 6.60 4.97
N PHE A 48 -4.74 6.15 5.90
CA PHE A 48 -6.18 6.46 5.94
C PHE A 48 -6.50 7.78 6.65
N SER A 49 -5.49 8.55 7.04
CA SER A 49 -5.69 9.91 7.56
C SER A 49 -6.09 10.87 6.44
N GLU A 50 -6.95 11.85 6.75
CA GLU A 50 -7.41 12.89 5.80
C GLU A 50 -6.24 13.63 5.12
N LYS A 51 -5.11 13.81 5.83
CA LYS A 51 -3.91 14.46 5.29
C LYS A 51 -3.29 13.74 4.09
N LEU A 52 -3.57 12.44 3.96
CA LEU A 52 -3.02 11.57 2.93
C LEU A 52 -4.08 11.15 1.91
N GLU A 53 -5.32 11.65 2.01
CA GLU A 53 -6.42 11.26 1.12
C GLU A 53 -6.06 11.40 -0.37
N ALA A 54 -5.50 12.53 -0.77
CA ALA A 54 -5.08 12.76 -2.15
C ALA A 54 -4.00 11.77 -2.61
N LYS A 55 -3.00 11.50 -1.75
CA LYS A 55 -1.94 10.53 -2.05
C LYS A 55 -2.46 9.09 -2.06
N ARG A 56 -3.40 8.76 -1.16
CA ARG A 56 -4.07 7.48 -1.06
C ARG A 56 -4.86 7.17 -2.33
N ALA A 57 -5.62 8.15 -2.84
CA ALA A 57 -6.37 7.98 -4.09
C ALA A 57 -5.45 7.61 -5.25
N VAL A 58 -4.36 8.38 -5.44
CA VAL A 58 -3.36 8.09 -6.48
C VAL A 58 -2.70 6.72 -6.27
N LEU A 59 -2.41 6.35 -5.02
CA LEU A 59 -1.82 5.06 -4.71
C LEU A 59 -2.76 3.90 -5.05
N PHE A 60 -4.05 4.07 -4.81
CA PHE A 60 -5.07 3.08 -5.12
C PHE A 60 -5.19 2.89 -6.63
N GLU A 61 -5.29 3.98 -7.39
CA GLU A 61 -5.30 3.91 -8.86
C GLU A 61 -4.04 3.24 -9.42
N LEU A 62 -2.87 3.55 -8.86
CA LEU A 62 -1.60 2.94 -9.27
C LEU A 62 -1.57 1.42 -9.01
N LEU A 63 -2.12 0.99 -7.87
CA LEU A 63 -2.21 -0.41 -7.49
C LEU A 63 -3.21 -1.17 -8.38
N GLU A 64 -4.39 -0.60 -8.62
CA GLU A 64 -5.41 -1.18 -9.51
C GLU A 64 -4.89 -1.28 -10.95
N ALA A 65 -4.24 -0.23 -11.47
CA ALA A 65 -3.64 -0.25 -12.81
C ALA A 65 -2.55 -1.33 -12.96
N ALA A 66 -1.91 -1.71 -11.86
CA ALA A 66 -0.91 -2.77 -11.83
C ALA A 66 -1.50 -4.16 -11.46
N GLY A 67 -2.82 -4.27 -11.26
CA GLY A 67 -3.52 -5.51 -10.93
C GLY A 67 -3.30 -5.99 -9.49
N TYR A 68 -3.18 -5.07 -8.54
CA TYR A 68 -3.13 -5.37 -7.11
C TYR A 68 -4.48 -5.13 -6.46
N GLU A 69 -4.81 -5.96 -5.47
CA GLU A 69 -6.07 -5.83 -4.76
C GLU A 69 -5.96 -4.72 -3.70
N VAL A 70 -6.83 -3.71 -3.82
CA VAL A 70 -6.86 -2.53 -2.95
C VAL A 70 -8.03 -2.67 -1.98
N THR A 71 -7.96 -3.66 -1.08
CA THR A 71 -8.95 -3.81 -0.03
C THR A 71 -8.66 -2.83 1.12
N ALA A 72 -9.61 -1.94 1.38
CA ALA A 72 -9.76 -1.36 2.71
C ALA A 72 -9.94 -2.51 3.72
N PRO A 73 -9.62 -2.35 5.02
CA PRO A 73 -9.75 -3.41 6.02
C PRO A 73 -11.23 -3.75 6.27
N SER A 74 -11.85 -4.43 5.31
CA SER A 74 -13.19 -4.98 5.30
C SER A 74 -13.01 -6.48 5.21
N ARG A 75 -13.33 -7.13 6.33
CA ARG A 75 -13.25 -8.56 6.59
C ARG A 75 -13.87 -9.42 5.46
N GLU A 76 -13.08 -9.92 4.53
CA GLU A 76 -13.42 -11.14 3.77
C GLU A 76 -12.15 -12.02 3.62
N PRO A 77 -12.25 -13.33 3.90
CA PRO A 77 -11.11 -14.24 3.85
C PRO A 77 -10.67 -14.51 2.41
N PRO A 78 -9.37 -14.75 2.14
CA PRO A 78 -8.92 -15.13 0.81
C PRO A 78 -9.48 -16.52 0.48
N ALA A 79 -10.39 -16.58 -0.49
CA ALA A 79 -10.79 -17.82 -1.14
C ALA A 79 -9.98 -17.97 -2.43
N HIS A 80 -8.90 -18.76 -2.38
CA HIS A 80 -8.48 -19.82 -3.31
C HIS A 80 -6.97 -20.06 -3.24
#